data_AF-A0AAN9Q5G9-F1
#
_entry.id   AF-A0AAN9Q5G9-F1
#
_cell.length_a   1.000
_cell.length_b   1.000
_cell.length_c   1.000
_cell.angle_alpha   90.00
_cell.angle_beta   90.00
_cell.angle_gamma   90.00
#
_symmetry.space_group_name_H-M   'P 1'
#
loop_
_entity.id
_entity.type
_entity.pdbx_description
1 polymer ?
#
loop_
_entity_poly.entity_id
_entity_poly.type
_entity_poly.pdbx_seq_one_letter_code
_entity_poly.pdbx_strand_id
1 'polypeptide(L)' 'MKGISSRGNHICFGRYALQALEPAWITSRQIEAGRRAMSRNVRRGGQIWVRIFPDKPVTELVIDDMLILATLLLL' A
#
# COMPACT_ATOMS: atom_id res chain seq x y z
N MET A 1 -9.15 -1.07 -10.93
CA MET A 1 -8.19 -2.02 -11.53
C MET A 1 -8.96 -3.21 -12.05
N LYS A 2 -8.66 -3.71 -13.25
CA LYS A 2 -9.30 -4.91 -13.84
C LYS A 2 -8.23 -5.73 -14.55
N GLY A 3 -8.39 -7.05 -14.56
CA GLY A 3 -7.50 -7.98 -15.29
C GLY A 3 -6.58 -8.81 -14.40
N ILE A 4 -5.95 -9.82 -15.03
CA ILE A 4 -5.00 -10.76 -14.39
C ILE A 4 -3.64 -10.08 -14.27
N SER A 5 -2.92 -10.30 -13.15
CA SER A 5 -1.57 -9.78 -12.99
C SER A 5 -0.59 -10.47 -13.96
N SER A 6 0.13 -9.66 -14.73
CA SER A 6 1.15 -10.14 -15.67
C SER A 6 2.58 -10.09 -15.10
N ARG A 7 2.76 -9.44 -13.93
CA ARG A 7 4.05 -9.25 -13.25
C ARG A 7 3.92 -9.62 -11.77
N GLY A 8 5.01 -10.12 -11.17
CA GLY A 8 5.05 -10.44 -9.74
C GLY A 8 4.22 -11.65 -9.31
N ASN A 9 3.83 -12.48 -10.28
CA ASN A 9 2.95 -13.63 -10.21
C ASN A 9 3.69 -14.96 -9.97
N HIS A 10 5.01 -14.95 -9.91
CA HIS A 10 5.85 -16.09 -9.54
C HIS A 10 6.64 -15.82 -8.27
N ILE A 11 6.91 -16.87 -7.50
CA ILE A 11 7.75 -16.82 -6.30
C ILE A 11 9.21 -16.68 -6.73
N CYS A 12 9.81 -15.51 -6.51
CA CYS A 12 11.22 -15.28 -6.82
C CYS A 12 12.17 -15.63 -5.67
N PHE A 13 11.69 -15.62 -4.43
CA PHE A 13 12.51 -15.86 -3.24
C PHE A 13 11.75 -16.72 -2.23
N GLY A 14 12.47 -17.64 -1.57
CA GLY A 14 11.89 -18.52 -0.55
C GLY A 14 11.00 -19.63 -1.11
N ARG A 15 10.24 -20.28 -0.23
CA ARG A 15 9.33 -21.39 -0.58
C ARG A 15 7.87 -20.96 -0.68
N TYR A 16 7.50 -19.85 -0.05
CA TYR A 16 6.11 -19.39 0.09
C TYR A 16 6.01 -17.89 -0.19
N ALA A 17 4.87 -17.47 -0.74
CA ALA A 17 4.55 -16.06 -0.98
C ALA A 17 3.08 -15.78 -0.68
N LEU A 18 2.75 -14.51 -0.47
CA LEU A 18 1.37 -14.05 -0.30
C LEU A 18 0.80 -13.68 -1.67
N GLN A 19 -0.33 -14.29 -2.02
CA GLN A 19 -1.06 -14.01 -3.26
C GLN A 19 -2.21 -13.03 -2.98
N ALA A 20 -2.30 -11.97 -3.77
CA ALA A 20 -3.46 -11.09 -3.75
C ALA A 20 -4.63 -11.78 -4.47
N LEU A 21 -5.78 -11.85 -3.81
CA LEU A 21 -7.01 -12.38 -4.39
C LEU A 21 -7.72 -11.34 -5.26
N GLU A 22 -7.56 -10.06 -4.90
CA GLU A 22 -8.23 -8.94 -5.51
C GLU A 22 -7.27 -7.76 -5.71
N PRO A 23 -7.49 -6.92 -6.73
CA PRO A 23 -6.67 -5.75 -6.95
C PRO A 23 -7.04 -4.62 -5.96
N ALA A 24 -6.06 -4.12 -5.22
CA ALA A 24 -6.23 -3.02 -4.27
C ALA A 24 -5.12 -1.96 -4.41
N TRP A 25 -5.45 -0.73 -4.03
CA TRP A 25 -4.46 0.33 -3.84
C TRP A 25 -3.84 0.19 -2.45
N ILE A 26 -2.51 0.09 -2.40
CA ILE A 26 -1.77 -0.04 -1.14
C ILE A 26 -0.78 1.11 -1.02
N THR A 27 -0.83 1.79 0.13
CA THR A 27 0.05 2.91 0.48
C THR A 27 1.37 2.42 1.08
N SER A 28 2.41 3.28 1.05
CA SER A 28 3.70 3.00 1.70
C SER A 28 3.56 2.64 3.18
N ARG A 29 2.63 3.30 3.88
CA ARG A 29 2.36 3.06 5.31
C ARG A 29 1.80 1.67 5.57
N GLN A 30 0.92 1.17 4.69
CA GLN A 30 0.36 -0.19 4.81
C GLN A 30 1.41 -1.26 4.52
N ILE A 31 2.27 -1.04 3.53
CA ILE A 31 3.40 -1.94 3.23
C ILE A 31 4.31 -2.05 4.45
N GLU A 32 4.65 -0.91 5.07
CA GLU A 32 5.52 -0.88 6.24
C GLU A 32 4.85 -1.48 7.48
N ALA A 33 3.54 -1.28 7.66
CA ALA A 33 2.78 -1.94 8.71
C ALA A 33 2.83 -3.46 8.57
N GLY A 34 2.63 -3.97 7.35
CA GLY A 34 2.75 -5.39 7.04
C GLY A 34 4.16 -5.93 7.31
N ARG A 35 5.20 -5.20 6.88
CA ARG A 35 6.60 -5.58 7.13
C ARG A 35 6.89 -5.70 8.63
N ARG A 36 6.51 -4.69 9.43
CA ARG A 36 6.69 -4.71 10.89
C ARG A 36 5.93 -5.87 11.53
N ALA A 37 4.70 -6.15 11.09
CA ALA A 37 3.92 -7.28 11.60
C ALA A 37 4.61 -8.62 11.29
N MET A 38 5.10 -8.82 10.06
CA MET A 38 5.83 -10.04 9.69
C MET A 38 7.13 -10.18 10.49
N SER A 39 7.91 -9.12 10.63
CA SER A 39 9.17 -9.14 11.40
C SER A 39 8.97 -9.43 12.89
N ARG A 40 7.80 -9.12 13.49
CA ARG A 40 7.50 -9.49 14.88
C ARG A 40 7.21 -10.98 15.04
N ASN A 41 6.58 -11.59 14.04
CA ASN A 41 6.18 -13.00 14.08
C ASN A 41 7.31 -13.94 13.64
N VAL A 42 8.16 -13.48 12.72
CA VAL A 42 9.36 -14.18 12.30
C VAL A 42 10.42 -14.04 13.40
N ARG A 43 10.61 -15.10 14.20
CA ARG A 43 11.71 -15.22 15.16
C ARG A 43 13.07 -15.23 14.42
N ARG A 44 14.17 -14.99 15.16
CA ARG A 44 15.54 -14.89 14.62
C ARG A 44 15.85 -16.07 13.68
N GLY A 45 15.88 -15.83 12.37
CA GLY A 45 16.21 -16.84 11.35
C GLY A 45 15.39 -16.77 10.05
N GLY A 46 14.21 -16.15 10.05
CA GLY A 46 13.41 -16.03 8.82
C GLY A 46 13.78 -14.78 7.99
N GLN A 47 13.92 -14.97 6.68
CA GLN A 47 14.12 -13.88 5.71
C GLN A 47 12.79 -13.50 5.07
N ILE A 48 12.45 -12.22 5.10
CA ILE A 48 11.21 -11.66 4.54
C ILE A 48 11.57 -10.78 3.35
N TRP A 49 10.90 -10.99 2.22
CA TRP A 49 11.12 -10.24 0.98
C TRP A 49 9.86 -9.44 0.65
N VAL A 50 9.99 -8.11 0.54
CA VAL A 50 8.91 -7.22 0.10
C VAL A 50 9.29 -6.63 -1.25
N ARG A 51 8.47 -6.88 -2.28
CA ARG A 51 8.74 -6.46 -3.67
C ARG A 51 7.77 -5.40 -4.20
N ILE A 52 6.76 -5.05 -3.41
CA ILE A 52 5.79 -4.01 -3.77
C ILE A 52 6.35 -2.65 -3.35
N PHE A 53 6.35 -1.71 -4.29
CA PHE A 53 6.66 -0.30 -4.05
C PHE A 53 5.50 0.55 -4.56
N PRO A 54 5.08 1.61 -3.84
CA PRO A 54 4.07 2.53 -4.33
C PRO A 54 4.70 3.41 -5.42
N ASP A 55 4.44 3.05 -6.66
CA ASP A 55 4.99 3.67 -7.87
C ASP A 55 4.10 4.79 -8.42
N LYS A 56 2.82 4.80 -8.05
CA LYS A 56 1.86 5.81 -8.50
C LYS A 56 1.70 6.92 -7.46
N PRO A 57 2.17 8.15 -7.76
CA PRO A 57 1.83 9.30 -6.94
C PRO A 57 0.33 9.58 -7.07
N VAL A 58 -0.35 9.74 -5.94
CA VAL A 58 -1.72 10.25 -5.86
C VAL A 58 -1.61 11.68 -5.37
N THR A 59 -1.97 12.65 -6.21
CA THR A 59 -2.03 14.06 -5.84
C THR A 59 -3.35 14.31 -5.14
N GLU A 60 -3.32 14.69 -3.86
CA GLU A 60 -4.50 15.23 -3.19
C GLU A 60 -4.68 16.68 -3.68
N LEU A 61 -5.77 16.93 -4.41
CA LEU A 61 -6.22 18.29 -4.66
C LEU A 61 -6.79 18.81 -3.33
N VAL A 62 -6.26 19.92 -2.82
CA VAL A 62 -6.82 20.61 -1.65
C VAL A 62 -8.13 21.26 -2.11
N ILE A 63 -9.27 20.72 -1.68
CA ILE A 63 -10.60 21.23 -2.09
C ILE A 63 -11.19 22.21 -1.05
N ASP A 64 -10.55 22.44 0.11
CA ASP A 64 -11.31 22.99 1.26
C ASP A 64 -10.75 24.24 1.98
N ASP A 65 -9.73 24.94 1.45
CA ASP A 65 -9.31 26.21 2.09
C ASP A 65 -10.10 27.45 1.62
N MET A 66 -10.81 27.39 0.49
CA MET A 66 -11.65 28.51 0.01
C MET A 66 -13.13 28.40 0.40
N LEU A 67 -13.65 27.18 0.63
CA LEU A 67 -15.06 26.97 0.94
C LEU A 67 -15.37 27.07 2.43
N ILE A 68 -14.40 26.82 3.32
CA ILE A 68 -14.59 26.99 4.78
C ILE A 68 -14.60 28.47 5.16
N LEU A 69 -13.77 29.31 4.55
CA LEU A 69 -13.80 30.77 4.76
C LEU A 69 -15.06 31.44 4.18
N ALA A 70 -15.57 30.94 3.05
CA ALA A 70 -16.80 31.47 2.45
C ALA A 70 -18.06 31.12 3.27
N THR A 71 -18.06 29.99 3.99
CA THR A 71 -19.22 29.56 4.80
C THR A 71 -19.26 30.27 6.17
N LEU A 72 -18.10 30.69 6.70
CA LEU A 72 -18.02 31.42 7.99
C LEU A 72 -18.18 32.95 7.87
N LEU A 73 -18.20 33.51 6.66
CA LEU A 73 -18.40 34.95 6.43
C LEU A 73 -19.84 35.32 6.01
N LEU A 74 -20.72 34.32 5.86
CA LEU A 74 -22.13 34.46 5.43
C LEU A 74 -23.14 33.97 6.48
N LEU A 75 -22.69 33.67 7.71
CA LEU A 75 -23.50 33.49 8.92
C LEU A 75 -22.96 34.42 10.02
#